data_AF-A0A1V6A9I0-F1
#
_entry.id   AF-A0A1V6A9I0-F1
#
_cell.length_a   1.000
_cell.length_b   1.000
_cell.length_c   1.000
_cell.angle_alpha   90.00
_cell.angle_beta   90.00
_cell.angle_gamma   90.00
#
_symmetry.space_group_name_H-M   'P 1'
#
loop_
_entity.id
_entity.type
_entity.pdbx_description
1 polymer ?
#
loop_
_entity_poly.entity_id
_entity_poly.type
_entity_poly.pdbx_seq_one_letter_code
_entity_poly.pdbx_strand_id
1 'polypeptide(L)'
;MCRRLVTLAVLACMLFAAATACGATKYFYLGQDLNTDITLTKGELAALQLTAYYNNTGALTGKLMRQSLRAMLGSMSLDVFVDTLVQEGWPVYKYGAEFTVSDGEVMLAYIEAGDVVLGWVNKYFPNISPGAVNIVFTVRGFKIGSYKQGKFTLQR
;
A
#
# COMPACT_ATOMS: atom_id res chain seq x y z
N MET A 1 47.79 -38.17 16.90
CA MET A 1 46.37 -38.48 16.63
C MET A 1 45.50 -37.37 17.20
N CYS A 2 45.11 -36.36 16.41
CA CYS A 2 44.19 -35.28 16.85
C CYS A 2 43.59 -34.54 15.63
N ARG A 3 42.89 -35.26 14.74
CA ARG A 3 42.32 -34.67 13.50
C ARG A 3 40.91 -35.17 13.12
N ARG A 4 40.16 -35.78 14.04
CA ARG A 4 38.81 -36.33 13.73
C ARG A 4 37.64 -35.73 14.52
N LEU A 5 37.85 -34.71 15.35
CA LEU A 5 36.79 -34.14 16.20
C LEU A 5 36.18 -32.82 15.70
N VAL A 6 36.82 -32.13 14.76
CA VAL A 6 36.35 -30.79 14.32
C VAL A 6 35.27 -30.87 13.25
N THR A 7 35.20 -31.97 12.48
CA THR A 7 34.24 -32.11 11.38
C THR A 7 32.83 -32.52 11.80
N LEU A 8 32.63 -33.02 13.03
CA LEU A 8 31.29 -33.42 13.48
C LEU A 8 30.47 -32.26 14.06
N ALA A 9 31.11 -31.22 14.60
CA ALA A 9 30.43 -30.09 15.23
C ALA A 9 29.81 -29.11 14.22
N VAL A 10 30.37 -29.02 13.01
CA VAL A 10 29.87 -28.11 11.97
C VAL A 10 28.61 -28.67 11.29
N LEU A 11 28.44 -30.00 11.24
CA LEU A 11 27.25 -30.62 10.64
C LEU A 11 26.02 -30.53 11.55
N ALA A 12 26.20 -30.48 12.87
CA ALA A 12 25.09 -30.35 13.84
C ALA A 12 24.48 -28.93 13.84
N CYS A 13 25.27 -27.89 13.59
CA CYS A 13 24.75 -26.51 13.47
C CYS A 13 23.99 -26.25 12.16
N MET A 14 24.12 -27.09 11.13
CA MET A 14 23.37 -26.93 9.87
C MET A 14 22.03 -27.69 9.83
N LEU A 15 21.73 -28.50 10.85
CA LEU A 15 20.47 -29.25 10.96
C LEU A 15 19.45 -28.61 11.91
N PHE A 16 19.80 -27.51 12.58
CA PHE A 16 18.89 -26.74 13.43
C PHE A 16 18.48 -25.38 12.85
N ALA A 17 18.69 -25.16 11.55
CA ALA A 17 17.82 -24.26 10.80
C ALA A 17 16.49 -24.98 10.51
N ALA A 18 15.84 -25.46 11.56
CA ALA A 18 14.42 -25.75 11.51
C ALA A 18 13.79 -24.42 11.11
N ALA A 19 13.25 -24.38 9.91
CA ALA A 19 12.35 -23.35 9.48
C ALA A 19 11.37 -23.14 10.63
N THR A 20 11.51 -22.04 11.36
CA THR A 20 10.45 -21.49 12.17
C THR A 20 9.41 -21.00 11.18
N ALA A 21 8.69 -21.97 10.59
CA ALA A 21 7.34 -21.75 10.13
C ALA A 21 6.61 -21.28 11.38
N CYS A 22 6.48 -19.96 11.50
CA CYS A 22 5.57 -19.34 12.44
C CYS A 22 4.18 -19.81 12.02
N GLY A 23 3.76 -20.99 12.49
CA GLY A 23 2.43 -21.51 12.26
C GLY A 23 1.46 -20.54 12.92
N ALA A 24 0.55 -19.98 12.14
CA ALA A 24 -0.47 -19.09 12.67
C ALA A 24 -1.31 -19.87 13.69
N THR A 25 -1.46 -19.33 14.89
CA THR A 25 -2.32 -19.94 15.91
C THR A 25 -3.75 -20.00 15.36
N LYS A 26 -4.32 -21.20 15.28
CA LYS A 26 -5.73 -21.38 14.89
C LYS A 26 -6.64 -20.62 15.84
N TYR A 27 -7.61 -19.91 15.29
CA TYR A 27 -8.55 -19.10 16.05
C TYR A 27 -9.79 -19.94 16.40
N PHE A 28 -10.10 -20.05 17.69
CA PHE A 28 -11.20 -20.89 18.20
C PHE A 28 -12.59 -20.47 17.70
N TYR A 29 -12.73 -19.22 17.26
CA TYR A 29 -13.99 -18.64 16.76
C TYR A 29 -14.14 -18.72 15.24
N LEU A 30 -13.15 -19.28 14.52
CA LEU A 30 -13.20 -19.44 13.08
C LEU A 30 -13.49 -20.90 12.69
N GLY A 31 -14.21 -21.08 11.59
CA GLY A 31 -14.40 -22.39 10.96
C GLY A 31 -13.07 -23.00 10.49
N GLN A 32 -13.09 -24.30 10.16
CA GLN A 32 -11.88 -25.02 9.71
C GLN A 32 -11.36 -24.47 8.37
N ASP A 33 -12.27 -24.05 7.50
CA ASP A 33 -11.99 -23.39 6.22
C ASP A 33 -11.16 -22.12 6.41
N LEU A 34 -11.55 -21.25 7.35
CA LEU A 34 -10.84 -19.98 7.64
C LEU A 34 -9.59 -20.16 8.50
N ASN A 35 -9.42 -21.32 9.15
CA ASN A 35 -8.21 -21.69 9.92
C ASN A 35 -7.18 -22.46 9.07
N THR A 36 -7.41 -22.59 7.77
CA THR A 36 -6.46 -23.23 6.86
C THR A 36 -5.37 -22.25 6.48
N ASP A 37 -4.11 -22.71 6.50
CA ASP A 37 -2.96 -21.88 6.15
C ASP A 37 -3.03 -21.44 4.67
N ILE A 38 -2.71 -20.16 4.42
CA ILE A 38 -2.57 -19.60 3.07
C ILE A 38 -1.12 -19.16 2.88
N THR A 39 -0.55 -19.48 1.72
CA THR A 39 0.77 -18.98 1.33
C THR A 39 0.62 -17.65 0.60
N LEU A 40 1.13 -16.57 1.19
CA LEU A 40 1.20 -15.25 0.57
C LEU A 40 2.65 -14.89 0.27
N THR A 41 2.87 -14.26 -0.88
CA THR A 41 4.14 -13.60 -1.16
C THR A 41 4.33 -12.40 -0.23
N LYS A 42 5.59 -11.97 -0.05
CA LYS A 42 5.88 -10.75 0.72
C LYS A 42 5.21 -9.51 0.14
N GLY A 43 5.07 -9.44 -1.19
CA GLY A 43 4.40 -8.33 -1.86
C GLY A 43 2.90 -8.29 -1.57
N GLU A 44 2.22 -9.44 -1.62
CA GLU A 44 0.80 -9.53 -1.29
C GLU A 44 0.54 -9.15 0.18
N LEU A 45 1.37 -9.67 1.09
CA LEU A 45 1.29 -9.29 2.50
C LEU A 45 1.51 -7.79 2.70
N ALA A 46 2.49 -7.19 2.02
CA ALA A 46 2.77 -5.76 2.09
C ALA A 46 1.60 -4.92 1.56
N ALA A 47 0.95 -5.34 0.46
CA ALA A 47 -0.24 -4.65 -0.08
C ALA A 47 -1.42 -4.72 0.91
N LEU A 48 -1.64 -5.88 1.53
CA LEU A 48 -2.67 -6.07 2.56
C LEU A 48 -2.39 -5.20 3.78
N GLN A 49 -1.14 -5.12 4.25
CA GLN A 49 -0.77 -4.29 5.40
C GLN A 49 -0.89 -2.80 5.10
N LEU A 50 -0.45 -2.35 3.92
CA LEU A 50 -0.60 -0.97 3.47
C LEU A 50 -2.09 -0.58 3.43
N THR A 51 -2.92 -1.46 2.85
CA THR A 51 -4.38 -1.29 2.82
C THR A 51 -4.94 -1.25 4.24
N ALA A 52 -4.66 -2.23 5.08
CA ALA A 52 -5.20 -2.29 6.44
C ALA A 52 -4.85 -1.05 7.28
N TYR A 53 -3.62 -0.54 7.14
CA TYR A 53 -3.17 0.62 7.91
C TYR A 53 -3.77 1.93 7.41
N TYR A 54 -3.93 2.11 6.10
CA TYR A 54 -4.46 3.34 5.50
C TYR A 54 -5.88 3.18 4.92
N ASN A 55 -6.64 2.16 5.30
CA ASN A 55 -8.07 2.09 4.97
C ASN A 55 -8.91 2.67 6.12
N ASN A 56 -8.76 3.96 6.35
CA ASN A 56 -9.49 4.74 7.36
C ASN A 56 -9.58 6.21 6.92
N THR A 57 -10.36 7.01 7.65
CA THR A 57 -10.43 8.45 7.39
C THR A 57 -9.31 9.18 8.15
N GLY A 58 -8.63 10.11 7.48
CA GLY A 58 -7.61 10.96 8.11
C GLY A 58 -7.10 12.04 7.16
N ALA A 59 -6.43 13.06 7.71
CA ALA A 59 -5.81 14.10 6.90
C ALA A 59 -4.75 13.48 5.95
N LEU A 60 -4.75 13.93 4.69
CA LEU A 60 -3.79 13.50 3.68
C LEU A 60 -2.80 14.62 3.35
N THR A 61 -3.31 15.81 3.06
CA THR A 61 -2.55 17.07 2.89
C THR A 61 -3.33 18.21 3.55
N GLY A 62 -2.85 19.46 3.49
CA GLY A 62 -3.63 20.60 3.98
C GLY A 62 -4.97 20.84 3.27
N LYS A 63 -5.18 20.23 2.09
CA LYS A 63 -6.39 20.42 1.25
C LYS A 63 -7.27 19.18 1.16
N LEU A 64 -6.67 18.00 1.32
CA LEU A 64 -7.33 16.73 1.09
C LEU A 64 -7.33 15.88 2.36
N MET A 65 -8.41 15.16 2.57
CA MET A 65 -8.50 14.04 3.51
C MET A 65 -8.56 12.75 2.73
N ARG A 66 -7.90 11.71 3.24
CA ARG A 66 -8.13 10.34 2.82
C ARG A 66 -9.37 9.84 3.52
N GLN A 67 -10.25 9.19 2.77
CA GLN A 67 -11.42 8.49 3.28
C GLN A 67 -11.15 6.99 3.33
N SER A 68 -10.47 6.46 2.31
CA SER A 68 -10.11 5.07 2.17
C SER A 68 -8.80 4.95 1.37
N LEU A 69 -8.09 3.83 1.50
CA LEU A 69 -7.00 3.44 0.62
C LEU A 69 -7.07 1.94 0.37
N ARG A 70 -6.83 1.55 -0.88
CA ARG A 70 -6.70 0.15 -1.28
C ARG A 70 -5.50 -0.03 -2.18
N ALA A 71 -4.61 -0.95 -1.82
CA ALA A 71 -3.49 -1.33 -2.66
C ALA A 71 -3.76 -2.70 -3.30
N MET A 72 -3.55 -2.79 -4.61
CA MET A 72 -3.67 -4.01 -5.39
C MET A 72 -2.34 -4.30 -6.07
N LEU A 73 -1.79 -5.49 -5.80
CA LEU A 73 -0.59 -5.96 -6.46
C LEU A 73 -0.98 -6.66 -7.77
N GLY A 74 -0.59 -6.07 -8.89
CA GLY A 74 -0.65 -6.68 -10.21
C GLY A 74 0.63 -7.46 -10.53
N SER A 75 0.67 -8.09 -11.71
CA SER A 75 1.84 -8.85 -12.16
C SER A 75 3.07 -7.97 -12.45
N MET A 76 2.86 -6.70 -12.80
CA MET A 76 3.92 -5.75 -13.18
C MET A 76 3.78 -4.37 -12.53
N SER A 77 2.72 -4.15 -11.76
CA SER A 77 2.41 -2.86 -11.15
C SER A 77 1.82 -3.00 -9.76
N LEU A 78 1.96 -1.96 -8.97
CA LEU A 78 1.21 -1.72 -7.75
C LEU A 78 0.22 -0.59 -8.01
N ASP A 79 -1.07 -0.92 -7.98
CA ASP A 79 -2.14 0.06 -8.16
C ASP A 79 -2.71 0.44 -6.80
N VAL A 80 -2.64 1.72 -6.46
CA VAL A 80 -3.11 2.27 -5.19
C VAL A 80 -4.30 3.17 -5.45
N PHE A 81 -5.47 2.78 -4.96
CA PHE A 81 -6.69 3.57 -5.04
C PHE A 81 -6.87 4.34 -3.75
N VAL A 82 -7.04 5.65 -3.86
CA VAL A 82 -7.22 6.55 -2.72
C VAL A 82 -8.51 7.33 -2.91
N ASP A 83 -9.48 7.06 -2.06
CA ASP A 83 -10.70 7.83 -2.01
C ASP A 83 -10.47 9.03 -1.09
N THR A 84 -10.76 10.22 -1.58
CA THR A 84 -10.51 11.48 -0.89
C THR A 84 -11.78 12.27 -0.65
N LEU A 85 -11.69 13.14 0.36
CA LEU A 85 -12.59 14.24 0.61
C LEU A 85 -11.81 15.55 0.59
N VAL A 86 -12.51 16.65 0.33
CA VAL A 86 -11.95 17.99 0.46
C VAL A 86 -12.00 18.41 1.93
N GLN A 87 -10.92 19.00 2.44
CA GLN A 87 -10.91 19.60 3.78
C GLN A 87 -11.78 20.84 3.85
N GLU A 88 -12.29 21.12 5.05
CA GLU A 88 -13.02 22.34 5.33
C GLU A 88 -12.15 23.58 5.03
N GLY A 89 -12.68 24.51 4.25
CA GLY A 89 -11.97 25.73 3.86
C GLY A 89 -11.22 25.69 2.52
N TRP A 90 -11.07 24.51 1.88
CA TRP A 90 -10.61 24.47 0.48
C TRP A 90 -11.83 24.53 -0.46
N PRO A 91 -11.83 25.36 -1.53
CA PRO A 91 -13.03 25.64 -2.30
C PRO A 91 -13.67 24.37 -2.88
N VAL A 92 -14.99 24.36 -2.77
CA VAL A 92 -15.82 23.15 -2.78
C VAL A 92 -15.85 22.49 -4.15
N TYR A 93 -15.81 21.16 -4.12
CA TYR A 93 -16.21 20.24 -5.18
C TYR A 93 -17.69 20.45 -5.53
N LYS A 94 -17.99 20.98 -6.71
CA LYS A 94 -19.35 21.02 -7.27
C LYS A 94 -19.78 19.59 -7.64
N TYR A 95 -21.08 19.33 -7.72
CA TYR A 95 -21.64 18.01 -8.10
C TYR A 95 -20.89 17.37 -9.29
N GLY A 96 -20.56 16.07 -9.21
CA GLY A 96 -19.67 15.42 -10.20
C GLY A 96 -18.20 15.79 -9.96
N ALA A 97 -17.28 15.58 -10.90
CA ALA A 97 -15.82 15.76 -10.70
C ALA A 97 -15.29 17.21 -10.75
N GLU A 98 -16.17 18.22 -10.66
CA GLU A 98 -15.81 19.61 -10.93
C GLU A 98 -15.40 20.37 -9.66
N PHE A 99 -14.25 21.04 -9.70
CA PHE A 99 -13.81 21.90 -8.62
C PHE A 99 -14.13 23.37 -8.92
N THR A 100 -14.34 24.17 -7.87
CA THR A 100 -14.47 25.62 -8.00
C THR A 100 -13.15 26.33 -8.29
N VAL A 101 -12.02 25.64 -8.09
CA VAL A 101 -10.66 26.12 -8.38
C VAL A 101 -10.21 25.70 -9.77
N SER A 102 -9.13 26.32 -10.25
CA SER A 102 -8.53 25.97 -11.54
C SER A 102 -7.98 24.54 -11.56
N ASP A 103 -7.96 23.90 -12.74
CA ASP A 103 -7.33 22.59 -12.95
C ASP A 103 -5.88 22.55 -12.42
N GLY A 104 -5.13 23.63 -12.61
CA GLY A 104 -3.75 23.73 -12.11
C GLY A 104 -3.67 23.64 -10.59
N GLU A 105 -4.61 24.24 -9.87
CA GLU A 105 -4.67 24.15 -8.40
C GLU A 105 -5.07 22.75 -7.94
N VAL A 106 -6.03 22.12 -8.63
CA VAL A 106 -6.43 20.72 -8.37
C VAL A 106 -5.23 19.80 -8.59
N MET A 107 -4.54 19.94 -9.71
CA MET A 107 -3.35 19.15 -10.02
C MET A 107 -2.28 19.30 -8.94
N LEU A 108 -1.97 20.52 -8.50
CA LEU A 108 -0.98 20.74 -7.44
C LEU A 108 -1.39 20.06 -6.12
N ALA A 109 -2.66 20.15 -5.73
CA ALA A 109 -3.16 19.49 -4.53
C ALA A 109 -3.02 17.95 -4.61
N TYR A 110 -3.28 17.37 -5.78
CA TYR A 110 -3.16 15.93 -5.98
C TYR A 110 -1.73 15.44 -6.25
N ILE A 111 -0.82 16.31 -6.72
CA ILE A 111 0.62 16.01 -6.77
C ILE A 111 1.14 15.86 -5.33
N GLU A 112 0.85 16.82 -4.46
CA GLU A 112 1.25 16.77 -3.04
C GLU A 112 0.69 15.51 -2.36
N ALA A 113 -0.58 15.19 -2.59
CA ALA A 113 -1.19 13.97 -2.09
C ALA A 113 -0.53 12.70 -2.65
N GLY A 114 -0.19 12.71 -3.95
CA GLY A 114 0.54 11.63 -4.60
C GLY A 114 1.91 11.37 -3.97
N ASP A 115 2.65 12.43 -3.64
CA ASP A 115 3.95 12.34 -2.98
C ASP A 115 3.83 11.73 -1.57
N VAL A 116 2.81 12.13 -0.80
CA VAL A 116 2.53 11.57 0.53
C VAL A 116 2.23 10.06 0.42
N VAL A 117 1.34 9.67 -0.49
CA VAL A 117 0.96 8.26 -0.70
C VAL A 117 2.16 7.45 -1.20
N LEU A 118 2.99 8.01 -2.08
CA LEU A 118 4.21 7.37 -2.54
C LEU A 118 5.19 7.14 -1.36
N GLY A 119 5.28 8.09 -0.43
CA GLY A 119 6.03 7.92 0.82
C GLY A 119 5.53 6.74 1.65
N TRP A 120 4.21 6.53 1.72
CA TRP A 120 3.63 5.36 2.38
C TRP A 120 3.94 4.07 1.63
N VAL A 121 3.81 4.05 0.30
CA VAL A 121 4.16 2.90 -0.54
C VAL A 121 5.61 2.49 -0.30
N ASN A 122 6.54 3.44 -0.32
CA ASN A 122 7.97 3.17 -0.12
C ASN A 122 8.30 2.55 1.24
N LYS A 123 7.46 2.78 2.26
CA LYS A 123 7.61 2.16 3.59
C LYS A 123 7.33 0.64 3.56
N TYR A 124 6.37 0.20 2.75
CA TYR A 124 5.98 -1.22 2.64
C TYR A 124 6.66 -1.94 1.47
N PHE A 125 7.01 -1.19 0.41
CA PHE A 125 7.66 -1.67 -0.80
C PHE A 125 8.99 -0.93 -1.02
N PRO A 126 10.02 -1.21 -0.20
CA PRO A 126 11.31 -0.57 -0.36
C PRO A 126 11.91 -0.90 -1.73
N ASN A 127 12.45 0.12 -2.41
CA ASN A 127 13.06 0.01 -3.74
C ASN A 127 12.10 -0.38 -4.88
N ILE A 128 10.78 -0.19 -4.71
CA ILE A 128 9.85 -0.34 -5.84
C ILE A 128 10.20 0.67 -6.94
N SER A 129 10.15 0.23 -8.20
CA SER A 129 10.37 1.13 -9.33
C SER A 129 9.29 2.20 -9.37
N PRO A 130 9.63 3.50 -9.48
CA PRO A 130 8.65 4.58 -9.59
C PRO A 130 7.70 4.43 -10.79
N GLY A 131 8.11 3.70 -11.83
CA GLY A 131 7.27 3.41 -13.00
C GLY A 131 6.25 2.29 -12.78
N ALA A 132 6.44 1.47 -11.75
CA ALA A 132 5.55 0.36 -11.42
C ALA A 132 4.40 0.77 -10.48
N VAL A 133 4.45 1.97 -9.89
CA VAL A 133 3.40 2.46 -9.00
C VAL A 133 2.44 3.36 -9.78
N ASN A 134 1.15 3.04 -9.75
CA ASN A 134 0.09 3.93 -10.20
C ASN A 134 -0.80 4.26 -9.00
N ILE A 135 -1.05 5.54 -8.77
CA ILE A 135 -1.95 5.99 -7.70
C ILE A 135 -3.16 6.63 -8.37
N VAL A 136 -4.36 6.13 -8.08
CA VAL A 136 -5.62 6.63 -8.63
C VAL A 136 -6.39 7.32 -7.53
N PHE A 137 -6.76 8.57 -7.76
CA PHE A 137 -7.52 9.37 -6.81
C PHE A 137 -8.98 9.47 -7.24
N THR A 138 -9.88 9.25 -6.29
CA THR A 138 -11.31 9.49 -6.47
C THR A 138 -11.84 10.42 -5.40
N VAL A 139 -12.90 11.18 -5.70
CA VAL A 139 -13.67 11.94 -4.72
C VAL A 139 -15.11 11.49 -4.81
N ARG A 140 -15.67 10.98 -3.71
CA ARG A 140 -17.08 10.52 -3.65
C ARG A 140 -17.44 9.55 -4.80
N GLY A 141 -16.50 8.68 -5.20
CA GLY A 141 -16.69 7.70 -6.26
C GLY A 141 -16.41 8.19 -7.69
N PHE A 142 -16.10 9.48 -7.90
CA PHE A 142 -15.69 9.99 -9.21
C PHE A 142 -14.17 10.04 -9.30
N LYS A 143 -13.61 9.50 -10.38
CA LYS A 143 -12.17 9.52 -10.60
C LYS A 143 -11.72 10.94 -10.99
N ILE A 144 -10.81 11.50 -10.20
CA ILE A 144 -10.23 12.82 -10.44
C ILE A 144 -9.01 12.72 -11.34
N GLY A 145 -8.22 11.66 -11.20
CA GLY A 145 -7.01 11.49 -11.98
C GLY A 145 -6.10 10.41 -11.42
N SER A 146 -4.90 10.35 -11.99
CA SER A 146 -3.88 9.40 -11.58
C SER A 146 -2.51 10.05 -11.46
N TYR A 147 -1.79 9.69 -10.41
CA TYR A 147 -0.39 10.03 -10.19
C TYR A 147 0.50 8.86 -10.60
N LYS A 148 1.51 9.15 -11.44
CA LYS A 148 2.53 8.19 -11.88
C LYS A 148 3.85 8.92 -12.13
N GLN A 149 4.96 8.38 -11.63
CA GLN A 149 6.30 8.93 -11.88
C GLN A 149 6.43 10.45 -11.59
N GLY A 150 5.89 10.93 -10.47
CA GLY A 150 5.97 12.36 -10.11
C GLY A 150 5.00 13.26 -10.86
N LYS A 151 4.15 12.71 -11.72
CA LYS A 151 3.21 13.48 -12.54
C LYS A 151 1.78 13.09 -12.23
N PHE A 152 0.94 14.08 -11.98
CA PHE A 152 -0.50 13.88 -11.90
C PHE A 152 -1.15 14.17 -13.26
N THR A 153 -2.05 13.29 -13.68
CA THR A 153 -2.87 13.45 -14.87
C THR A 153 -4.32 13.56 -14.44
N LEU A 154 -4.91 14.75 -14.66
CA LEU A 154 -6.32 15.02 -14.37
C LEU A 154 -7.22 14.27 -15.37
N GLN A 155 -8.31 13.70 -14.89
CA GLN A 155 -9.35 13.10 -15.71
C GLN A 155 -10.49 14.10 -15.91
N ARG A 156 -10.89 14.29 -17.17
CA ARG A 156 -12.07 15.05 -17.57
C ARG A 156 -13.18 14.11 -18.02
#